data_AF-A0A7W6LWD1-F1
#
_entry.id   AF-A0A7W6LWD1-F1
#
_cell.length_a   1.000
_cell.length_b   1.000
_cell.length_c   1.000
_cell.angle_alpha   90.00
_cell.angle_beta   90.00
_cell.angle_gamma   90.00
#
_symmetry.space_group_name_H-M   'P 1'
#
loop_
_entity.id
_entity.type
_entity.pdbx_description
1 polymer ?
#
loop_
_entity_poly.entity_id
_entity_poly.type
_entity_poly.pdbx_seq_one_letter_code
_entity_poly.pdbx_strand_id
1 'polypeptide(L)' 'MDQERRWFVGVDWASQAHQVRLTDADGSKLGERSFEHGGAGLTELATWILAATDGFPIIFMSRSRCRTVRSSKA' A
#
# COMPACT_ATOMS: atom_id res chain seq x y z
N MET A 1 3.02 -29.67 0.69
CA MET A 1 2.36 -28.58 -0.04
C MET A 1 2.71 -27.29 0.68
N ASP A 2 3.92 -26.79 0.44
CA ASP A 2 4.36 -25.51 0.95
C ASP A 2 3.87 -24.47 -0.07
N GLN A 3 2.60 -24.07 0.08
CA GLN A 3 2.11 -22.92 -0.66
C GLN A 3 2.85 -21.74 -0.02
N GLU A 4 4.01 -21.41 -0.58
CA GLU A 4 4.78 -20.23 -0.23
C GLU A 4 3.79 -19.06 -0.22
N ARG A 5 3.32 -18.67 0.97
CA ARG A 5 2.29 -17.65 1.14
C ARG A 5 2.95 -16.35 0.71
N ARG A 6 2.76 -16.00 -0.56
CA ARG A 6 3.33 -14.80 -1.15
C ARG A 6 2.33 -13.68 -0.98
N TRP A 7 2.66 -12.76 -0.10
CA TRP A 7 1.92 -11.52 0.10
C TRP A 7 2.51 -10.43 -0.76
N PHE A 8 1.65 -9.69 -1.43
CA PHE A 8 2.03 -8.58 -2.29
C PHE A 8 1.46 -7.28 -1.73
N VAL A 9 2.30 -6.27 -1.59
CA VAL A 9 1.89 -4.94 -1.14
C VAL A 9 2.12 -3.95 -2.26
N GLY A 10 1.05 -3.39 -2.81
CA GLY A 10 1.11 -2.26 -3.72
C GLY A 10 1.01 -0.96 -2.94
N VAL A 11 2.02 -0.10 -3.03
CA VAL A 11 1.97 1.26 -2.46
C VAL A 11 1.89 2.28 -3.58
N ASP A 12 0.81 3.05 -3.56
CA ASP A 12 0.54 4.19 -4.41
C ASP A 12 1.04 5.47 -3.74
N TRP A 13 2.12 6.02 -4.29
CA TRP A 13 2.76 7.23 -3.76
C TRP A 13 2.18 8.49 -4.42
N ALA A 14 1.04 8.98 -3.94
CA ALA A 14 0.55 10.32 -4.28
C ALA A 14 1.17 11.42 -3.36
N SER A 15 0.91 12.69 -3.64
CA SER A 15 1.64 13.82 -3.03
C SER A 15 1.24 14.17 -1.59
N GLN A 16 0.01 13.85 -1.17
CA GLN A 16 -0.50 14.20 0.17
C GLN A 16 -0.90 12.99 1.01
N ALA A 17 -1.55 12.02 0.39
CA ALA A 17 -1.90 10.75 1.02
C ALA A 17 -1.37 9.62 0.14
N HIS A 18 -0.92 8.55 0.77
CA HIS A 18 -0.47 7.35 0.11
C HIS A 18 -1.51 6.26 0.29
N GLN A 19 -1.77 5.49 -0.75
CA GLN A 19 -2.70 4.37 -0.66
C GLN A 19 -1.95 3.05 -0.74
N VAL A 20 -2.30 2.12 0.14
CA VAL A 20 -1.68 0.79 0.19
C VAL A 20 -2.75 -0.26 0.00
N ARG A 21 -2.45 -1.23 -0.85
CA ARG A 21 -3.25 -2.44 -1.03
C ARG A 21 -2.39 -3.67 -0.74
N LEU A 22 -2.87 -4.53 0.14
CA LEU A 22 -2.31 -5.84 0.43
C LEU A 22 -3.15 -6.91 -0.27
N THR A 23 -2.49 -7.77 -1.03
CA THR A 23 -3.10 -8.92 -1.72
C THR A 23 -2.37 -10.21 -1.39
N ASP A 24 -3.11 -11.33 -1.43
CA ASP A 24 -2.53 -12.66 -1.36
C ASP A 24 -1.95 -13.11 -2.71
N ALA A 25 -1.47 -14.36 -2.75
CA ALA A 25 -0.88 -14.96 -3.95
C ALA A 25 -1.87 -15.18 -5.09
N ASP A 26 -3.16 -15.30 -4.76
CA ASP A 26 -4.25 -15.46 -5.72
C ASP A 26 -4.76 -14.10 -6.25
N GLY A 27 -4.17 -13.00 -5.74
CA GLY A 27 -4.55 -11.63 -6.09
C GLY A 27 -5.78 -11.11 -5.33
N SER A 28 -6.26 -11.85 -4.33
CA SER A 28 -7.39 -11.43 -3.49
C SER A 28 -6.96 -10.29 -2.56
N LYS A 29 -7.83 -9.29 -2.43
CA LYS A 29 -7.58 -8.15 -1.53
C LYS A 29 -7.75 -8.59 -0.07
N LEU A 30 -6.65 -8.61 0.67
CA LEU A 30 -6.64 -8.84 2.12
C LEU A 30 -6.90 -7.55 2.90
N GLY A 31 -6.47 -6.41 2.35
CA GLY A 31 -6.69 -5.12 2.98
C GLY A 31 -6.28 -3.94 2.11
N GLU A 32 -6.86 -2.79 2.40
CA GLU A 32 -6.50 -1.53 1.76
C GLU A 32 -6.67 -0.39 2.74
N ARG A 33 -5.74 0.56 2.72
CA ARG A 33 -5.81 1.75 3.57
C ARG A 33 -4.99 2.90 3.01
N SER A 34 -5.32 4.10 3.46
CA SER A 34 -4.57 5.32 3.19
C SER A 34 -3.80 5.78 4.42
N PHE A 35 -2.60 6.33 4.23
CA PHE A 35 -1.81 6.93 5.29
C PHE A 35 -1.26 8.30 4.84
N GLU A 36 -1.03 9.21 5.78
CA GLU A 36 -0.52 10.55 5.48
C GLU A 36 0.94 10.53 5.03
N HIS A 37 1.31 11.48 4.19
CA HIS A 37 2.71 11.68 3.81
C HIS A 37 3.56 12.09 5.02
N GLY A 38 4.43 11.20 5.47
CA GLY A 38 5.36 11.47 6.57
C GLY A 38 5.93 10.22 7.23
N GLY A 39 6.92 10.41 8.09
CA GLY A 39 7.58 9.31 8.82
C GLY A 39 6.63 8.51 9.71
N ALA A 40 5.71 9.18 10.41
CA ALA A 40 4.68 8.53 11.22
C ALA A 40 3.78 7.60 10.37
N GLY A 41 3.37 8.07 9.20
CA GLY A 41 2.58 7.28 8.25
C GLY A 41 3.33 6.04 7.74
N LEU A 42 4.66 6.11 7.56
CA LEU A 42 5.49 4.95 7.21
C LEU A 42 5.61 3.94 8.36
N THR A 43 5.67 4.40 9.61
CA THR A 43 5.69 3.51 10.79
C THR A 43 4.34 2.80 10.96
N GLU A 44 3.24 3.52 10.80
CA GLU A 44 1.90 2.94 10.72
C GLU A 44 1.80 2.00 9.52
N LEU A 45 2.48 2.34 8.41
CA LEU A 45 2.59 1.48 7.23
C LEU A 45 3.13 0.10 7.61
N ALA A 46 4.35 0.08 8.12
CA ALA A 46 5.08 -1.12 8.47
C ALA A 46 4.34 -1.96 9.52
N THR A 47 3.81 -1.32 10.56
CA THR A 47 3.14 -2.01 11.69
C THR A 47 1.97 -2.87 11.23
N TRP A 48 1.12 -2.33 10.36
CA TRP A 48 -0.05 -3.07 9.84
C TRP A 48 0.32 -4.12 8.82
N ILE A 49 1.33 -3.87 7.97
CA ILE A 49 1.79 -4.89 7.02
C ILE A 49 2.24 -6.12 7.83
N LEU A 50 3.09 -5.91 8.85
CA LEU A 50 3.57 -6.97 9.72
C LEU A 50 2.44 -7.65 10.52
N ALA A 51 1.42 -6.92 10.93
CA ALA A 51 0.26 -7.51 11.61
C ALA A 51 -0.65 -8.31 10.66
N ALA A 52 -0.67 -7.97 9.37
CA ALA A 52 -1.52 -8.60 8.35
C ALA A 52 -0.83 -9.76 7.62
N THR A 53 0.49 -9.89 7.73
CA THR A 53 1.27 -10.92 7.05
C THR A 53 2.12 -11.70 8.06
N ASP A 54 2.09 -13.04 8.02
CA ASP A 54 2.92 -13.90 8.87
C ASP A 54 4.38 -14.03 8.36
N GLY A 55 4.88 -13.06 7.58
CA GLY A 55 6.18 -13.16 6.91
C GLY A 55 6.64 -11.87 6.26
N PHE A 56 7.58 -11.98 5.31
CA PHE A 56 8.12 -10.85 4.57
C PHE A 56 7.36 -10.67 3.25
N PRO A 57 6.48 -9.65 3.12
CA PRO A 57 5.78 -9.39 1.88
C PRO A 57 6.70 -8.75 0.84
N ILE A 58 6.37 -8.99 -0.43
CA ILE A 58 7.02 -8.30 -1.55
C ILE A 58 6.32 -6.96 -1.73
N ILE A 59 7.08 -5.87 -1.63
CA ILE A 59 6.55 -4.50 -1.74
C ILE A 59 6.83 -3.95 -3.15
N PHE A 60 5.77 -3.63 -3.87
CA PHE A 60 5.81 -2.92 -5.14
C PHE A 60 5.44 -1.46 -4.92
N MET A 61 6.36 -0.57 -5.25
CA MET A 61 6.15 0.87 -5.19
C MET A 61 5.77 1.37 -6.59
N SER A 62 4.51 1.78 -6.75
CA SER A 62 4.07 2.47 -7.96
C SER A 62 4.07 3.97 -7.71
N ARG A 63 4.75 4.73 -8.56
CA ARG A 63 4.50 6.18 -8.65
C ARG A 63 3.26 6.37 -9.51
N SER A 64 2.11 6.53 -8.89
CA SER A 64 1.01 7.19 -9.57
C SER A 64 1.46 8.59 -9.94
N ARG A 65 1.42 8.91 -11.23
CA ARG A 65 1.45 10.29 -11.68
C ARG A 65 0.28 10.98 -10.98
N CYS A 66 0.56 11.77 -9.95
CA CYS A 66 -0.38 12.67 -9.32
C CYS A 66 -0.99 13.52 -10.45
N ARG A 67 -2.15 13.10 -10.96
CA ARG A 67 -2.95 13.91 -11.88
C ARG A 67 -3.47 15.02 -10.98
N THR A 68 -2.75 16.14 -10.92
CA THR A 68 -3.18 17.32 -10.19
C THR A 68 -4.62 17.57 -10.61
N VAL A 69 -5.59 17.34 -9.72
CA VAL A 69 -6.94 17.82 -9.93
C VAL A 69 -6.76 19.33 -9.92
N ARG A 70 -6.62 19.93 -11.12
CA ARG A 70 -6.66 21.35 -11.30
C ARG A 70 -8.07 21.71 -10.86
N SER A 71 -8.18 22.11 -9.59
CA SER A 71 -9.42 22.57 -8.99
C SER A 71 -9.95 23.66 -9.93
N SER A 72 -10.93 23.29 -10.74
CA SER A 72 -11.54 24.19 -11.69
C SER A 72 -12.45 25.06 -10.85
N LYS A 73 -11.91 26.19 -10.40
CA LYS A 73 -12.71 27.26 -9.83
C LYS A 73 -13.59 27.77 -10.98
N ALA A 74 -14.85 27.39 -10.98
CA ALA A 74 -15.93 27.99 -11.74
C ALA A 74 -16.98 28.48 -10.74
#